data_AF-A0AAE3E2Z1-F1
#
_entry.id   AF-A0AAE3E2Z1-F1
#
_cell.length_a   1.000
_cell.length_b   1.000
_cell.length_c   1.000
_cell.angle_alpha   90.00
_cell.angle_beta   90.00
_cell.angle_gamma   90.00
#
_symmetry.space_group_name_H-M   'P 1'
#
loop_
_entity.id
_entity.type
_entity.pdbx_description
1 polymer ?
#
loop_
_entity_poly.entity_id
_entity_poly.type
_entity_poly.pdbx_seq_one_letter_code
_entity_poly.pdbx_strand_id
1 'polypeptide(L)' 'MTAKKLRDRIESLCTHVLFDYNGKACGVDPFDAGHFDMWCGEDFMEAHSIEEVMQEPFFEGKALQDIIDQIGNVEGM' A
#
# COMPACT_ATOMS: atom_id res chain seq x y z
N MET A 1 -9.33 -6.22 7.13
CA MET A 1 -7.87 -6.44 7.04
C MET A 1 -7.25 -6.04 8.37
N THR A 2 -6.01 -6.40 8.71
CA THR A 2 -5.28 -5.73 9.81
C THR A 2 -3.97 -5.16 9.28
N ALA A 3 -3.43 -4.12 9.94
CA ALA A 3 -2.16 -3.49 9.54
C ALA A 3 -1.02 -4.48 9.41
N LYS A 4 -0.91 -5.35 10.41
CA LYS A 4 0.11 -6.40 10.41
C LYS A 4 -0.02 -7.33 9.21
N LYS A 5 -1.23 -7.82 8.91
CA LYS A 5 -1.43 -8.74 7.77
C LYS A 5 -1.09 -8.08 6.42
N LEU A 6 -1.45 -6.82 6.26
CA LEU A 6 -1.12 -6.06 5.05
C LEU A 6 0.39 -5.83 4.93
N ARG A 7 1.02 -5.42 6.03
CA ARG A 7 2.48 -5.27 6.12
C ARG A 7 3.22 -6.56 5.77
N ASP A 8 2.87 -7.67 6.44
CA ASP A 8 3.49 -8.99 6.23
C ASP A 8 3.35 -9.43 4.76
N ARG A 9 2.24 -9.06 4.09
CA ARG A 9 2.03 -9.35 2.67
C ARG A 9 2.95 -8.54 1.77
N ILE A 10 3.07 -7.23 1.99
CA ILE A 10 3.96 -6.36 1.20
C ILE A 10 5.42 -6.79 1.41
N GLU A 11 5.84 -7.05 2.64
CA GLU A 11 7.19 -7.52 2.99
C GLU A 11 7.53 -8.89 2.39
N SER A 12 6.52 -9.71 2.03
CA SER A 12 6.77 -11.00 1.39
C SER A 12 7.37 -10.87 -0.02
N LEU A 13 7.33 -9.67 -0.62
CA LEU A 13 7.80 -9.36 -1.99
C LEU A 13 7.21 -10.29 -3.07
N CYS A 14 6.11 -10.98 -2.77
CA CYS A 14 5.64 -12.10 -3.59
C CYS A 14 4.71 -11.65 -4.72
N THR A 15 4.02 -10.52 -4.55
CA THR A 15 3.09 -9.94 -5.53
C THR A 15 2.70 -8.51 -5.12
N HIS A 16 2.24 -7.75 -6.10
CA HIS A 16 1.50 -6.49 -5.96
C HIS A 16 0.36 -6.61 -4.95
N VAL A 17 0.11 -5.54 -4.19
CA VAL A 17 -1.04 -5.39 -3.31
C VAL A 17 -1.93 -4.30 -3.88
N LEU A 18 -3.06 -4.71 -4.46
CA LEU A 18 -4.03 -3.83 -5.10
C LEU A 18 -5.26 -3.68 -4.23
N PHE A 19 -5.80 -2.46 -4.12
CA PHE A 19 -6.99 -2.16 -3.32
C PHE A 19 -7.69 -0.89 -3.80
N ASP A 20 -8.95 -0.74 -3.42
CA ASP A 20 -9.71 0.49 -3.66
C ASP A 20 -9.72 1.37 -2.42
N TYR A 21 -9.51 2.68 -2.60
CA TYR A 21 -9.65 3.69 -1.56
C TYR A 21 -10.36 4.93 -2.11
N ASN A 22 -11.45 5.35 -1.47
CA ASN A 22 -12.28 6.50 -1.88
C ASN A 22 -12.70 6.47 -3.38
N GLY A 23 -12.95 5.28 -3.92
CA GLY A 23 -13.36 5.10 -5.32
C GLY A 23 -12.21 5.19 -6.34
N LYS A 24 -10.96 5.26 -5.87
CA LYS A 24 -9.75 5.17 -6.70
C LYS A 24 -9.13 3.78 -6.54
N ALA A 25 -8.63 3.22 -7.64
CA ALA A 25 -7.73 2.09 -7.58
C ALA A 25 -6.38 2.57 -7.05
N CYS A 26 -5.82 1.84 -6.10
CA CYS A 26 -4.55 2.14 -5.45
C CYS A 26 -3.75 0.84 -5.27
N GLY A 27 -2.45 0.97 -5.04
CA GLY A 27 -1.62 -0.20 -4.88
C GLY A 27 -0.23 0.07 -4.32
N VAL A 28 0.39 -1.03 -3.90
CA VAL A 28 1.80 -1.10 -3.52
C VAL A 28 2.44 -2.25 -4.28
N ASP A 29 3.47 -1.94 -5.06
CA ASP A 29 4.21 -2.87 -5.88
C ASP A 29 5.62 -3.06 -5.29
N PRO A 30 5.85 -4.15 -4.54
CA PRO A 30 7.16 -4.42 -3.94
C PRO A 30 8.12 -5.05 -4.98
N PHE A 31 9.29 -4.44 -5.17
CA PHE A 31 10.35 -4.98 -6.03
C PHE A 31 11.45 -5.65 -5.22
N ASP A 32 11.94 -4.95 -4.20
CA ASP A 32 12.89 -5.48 -3.23
C ASP A 32 12.71 -4.79 -1.86
N ALA A 33 13.55 -5.12 -0.88
CA ALA A 33 13.43 -4.59 0.48
C ALA A 33 13.63 -3.07 0.60
N GLY A 34 14.17 -2.41 -0.42
CA GLY A 34 14.44 -0.98 -0.48
C GLY A 34 13.78 -0.27 -1.66
N HIS A 35 12.86 -0.92 -2.38
CA HIS A 35 12.12 -0.31 -3.49
C HIS A 35 10.68 -0.84 -3.57
N PHE A 36 9.74 0.07 -3.31
CA PHE A 36 8.31 -0.12 -3.42
C PHE A 36 7.72 1.03 -4.23
N ASP A 37 6.91 0.71 -5.23
CA ASP A 37 6.11 1.72 -5.90
C ASP A 37 4.74 1.83 -5.20
N MET A 38 4.33 3.04 -4.86
CA MET A 38 3.01 3.34 -4.29
C MET A 38 2.23 4.19 -5.27
N TRP A 39 0.97 3.85 -5.49
CA TRP A 39 0.11 4.60 -6.41
C TRP A 39 -1.34 4.66 -5.94
N CYS A 40 -2.04 5.72 -6.31
CA CYS A 40 -3.47 5.89 -6.01
C CYS A 40 -4.12 6.83 -7.01
N GLY A 41 -4.91 6.28 -7.94
CA GLY A 41 -5.37 7.02 -9.11
C GLY A 41 -4.21 7.41 -10.03
N GLU A 42 -3.99 8.71 -10.22
CA GLU A 42 -2.88 9.25 -11.04
C GLU A 42 -1.65 9.61 -10.20
N ASP A 43 -1.76 9.58 -8.88
CA ASP A 43 -0.66 9.89 -7.97
C ASP A 43 0.29 8.70 -7.85
N PHE A 44 1.59 8.98 -7.77
CA PHE A 44 2.66 7.99 -7.69
C PHE A 44 3.79 8.48 -6.78
N MET A 45 4.39 7.57 -6.02
CA MET A 45 5.66 7.78 -5.33
C MET A 45 6.46 6.48 -5.19
N GLU A 46 7.77 6.61 -5.05
CA GLU A 46 8.65 5.51 -4.65
C GLU A 46 8.89 5.59 -3.14
N ALA A 47 8.84 4.44 -2.46
CA ALA A 47 9.22 4.26 -1.07
C ALA A 47 10.41 3.30 -0.97
N HIS A 48 11.26 3.53 0.03
CA HIS A 48 12.53 2.84 0.20
C HIS A 48 12.60 1.95 1.45
N SER A 49 11.47 1.75 2.11
CA SER A 49 11.31 0.81 3.22
C SER A 49 9.84 0.49 3.45
N ILE A 50 9.56 -0.63 4.12
CA ILE A 50 8.18 -0.95 4.55
C ILE A 50 7.64 0.07 5.56
N GLU A 51 8.49 0.64 6.41
CA GLU A 51 8.10 1.72 7.32
C GLU A 51 7.54 2.92 6.55
N GLU A 52 8.24 3.33 5.49
CA GLU A 52 7.82 4.42 4.60
C GLU A 52 6.50 4.08 3.90
N VAL A 53 6.35 2.88 3.34
CA VAL A 53 5.10 2.40 2.74
C VAL A 53 3.91 2.53 3.70
N MET A 54 4.11 2.19 4.98
CA MET A 54 3.04 2.17 5.97
C MET A 54 2.70 3.55 6.54
N GLN A 55 3.67 4.47 6.58
CA GLN A 55 3.58 5.72 7.35
C GLN A 55 3.54 6.99 6.49
N GLU A 56 3.98 6.97 5.24
CA GLU A 56 3.98 8.17 4.40
C GLU A 56 2.55 8.62 4.09
N PRO A 57 2.23 9.92 4.22
CA PRO A 57 0.89 10.47 4.03
C PRO A 57 0.55 10.63 2.54
N PHE A 58 0.60 9.52 1.81
CA PHE A 58 0.44 9.48 0.36
C PHE A 58 -1.01 9.35 -0.09
N PHE A 59 -1.81 8.50 0.59
CA PHE A 59 -3.16 8.17 0.16
C PHE A 59 -4.14 9.27 0.55
N GLU A 60 -4.29 10.27 -0.32
CA GLU A 60 -5.04 11.51 -0.07
C GLU A 60 -4.60 12.23 1.22
N GLY A 61 -3.28 12.27 1.45
CA GLY A 61 -2.70 12.90 2.64
C GLY A 61 -2.74 12.03 3.89
N LYS A 62 -3.12 10.76 3.80
CA LYS A 62 -3.12 9.80 4.92
C LYS A 62 -2.14 8.66 4.70
N ALA A 63 -1.62 8.14 5.80
CA ALA A 63 -0.77 6.97 5.78
C ALA A 63 -1.57 5.70 5.49
N LEU A 64 -0.94 4.70 4.86
CA LEU A 64 -1.60 3.41 4.58
C LEU A 64 -2.15 2.79 5.87
N GLN A 65 -1.38 2.83 6.95
CA GLN A 65 -1.77 2.28 8.24
C GLN A 65 -3.03 2.93 8.84
N ASP A 66 -3.33 4.18 8.47
CA ASP A 66 -4.48 4.92 9.00
C ASP A 66 -5.77 4.65 8.20
N ILE A 67 -5.65 4.03 7.02
CA ILE A 67 -6.77 3.80 6.10
C ILE A 67 -7.13 2.33 5.93
N ILE A 68 -6.50 1.41 6.65
CA ILE A 68 -6.69 -0.05 6.48
C ILE A 68 -8.15 -0.48 6.65
N ASP A 69 -8.90 0.15 7.54
CA ASP A 69 -10.31 -0.18 7.76
C ASP A 69 -11.25 0.46 6.73
N GLN A 70 -10.71 1.28 5.82
CA GLN A 70 -11.42 2.01 4.78
C GLN A 70 -11.13 1.48 3.37
N ILE A 71 -10.05 0.69 3.18
CA ILE A 71 -9.72 0.10 1.88
C ILE A 71 -10.64 -1.10 1.57
N GLY A 72 -11.00 -1.25 0.30
CA GLY A 72 -11.85 -2.32 -0.23
C GLY A 72 -11.16 -3.13 -1.32
N ASN A 73 -11.82 -4.22 -1.76
CA ASN A 73 -11.41 -5.03 -2.92
C ASN A 73 -9.93 -5.41 -2.95
N VAL A 74 -9.36 -5.78 -1.80
CA VAL A 74 -7.94 -6.11 -1.72
C VAL A 74 -7.68 -7.41 -2.49
N GLU A 75 -6.90 -7.35 -3.58
CA GLU A 75 -6.65 -8.51 -4.42
C GLU A 75 -5.85 -9.59 -3.68
N GLY A 76 -6.25 -10.85 -3.89
CA GLY A 76 -5.58 -12.01 -3.30
C GLY A 76 -5.85 -12.22 -1.80
N MET A 77 -6.87 -11.58 -1.22
CA MET A 77 -7.23 -11.67 0.20
C MET A 77 -8.72 -11.81 0.47
#